data_AF-A0A5K0YS63-F1
#
_entry.id   AF-A0A5K0YS63-F1
#
_cell.length_a   1.000
_cell.length_b   1.000
_cell.length_c   1.000
_cell.angle_alpha   90.00
_cell.angle_beta   90.00
_cell.angle_gamma   90.00
#
_symmetry.space_group_name_H-M   'P 1'
#
loop_
_entity.id
_entity.type
_entity.pdbx_description
1 polymer ?
#
loop_
_entity_poly.entity_id
_entity_poly.type
_entity_poly.pdbx_seq_one_letter_code
_entity_poly.pdbx_strand_id
1 'polypeptide(L)' 'YYFECVVCDVGGNLLCCDNCPRTYHLQCLNPPLK' A
#
# COMPACT_ATOMS: atom_id res chain seq x y z
N TYR A 1 -1.07 -15.54 -2.27
CA TYR A 1 -0.12 -14.41 -2.28
C TYR A 1 -0.85 -13.21 -1.70
N TYR A 2 -0.71 -12.93 -0.41
CA TYR A 2 -1.37 -11.81 0.24
C TYR A 2 -0.34 -10.69 0.40
N PHE A 3 -0.47 -9.67 -0.43
CA PHE A 3 0.12 -8.37 -0.14
C PHE A 3 -0.98 -7.56 0.57
N GLU A 4 -0.68 -7.02 1.74
CA GLU A 4 -1.59 -6.25 2.58
C GLU A 4 -1.03 -4.84 2.78
N CYS A 5 -1.90 -3.85 2.99
CA CYS A 5 -1.45 -2.49 3.27
C CYS A 5 -0.69 -2.47 4.60
N VAL A 6 0.56 -2.04 4.62
CA VAL A 6 1.32 -1.95 5.89
C VAL A 6 0.82 -0.86 6.85
N VAL A 7 -0.21 -0.10 6.46
CA VAL A 7 -0.82 0.97 7.27
C VAL A 7 -2.13 0.52 7.91
N CYS A 8 -2.91 -0.32 7.24
CA CYS A 8 -4.23 -0.75 7.71
C CYS A 8 -4.43 -2.26 7.75
N ASP A 9 -3.42 -3.03 7.33
CA ASP A 9 -3.43 -4.49 7.24
C ASP A 9 -4.61 -5.03 6.41
N VAL A 10 -5.05 -4.24 5.42
CA VAL A 10 -6.13 -4.61 4.50
C VAL A 10 -5.57 -4.92 3.12
N GLY A 11 -5.98 -6.06 2.55
CA GLY A 11 -5.74 -6.42 1.16
C GLY A 11 -6.71 -5.74 0.19
N GLY A 12 -6.30 -5.51 -1.06
CA GLY A 12 -7.15 -4.88 -2.07
C GLY A 12 -6.36 -4.10 -3.12
N ASN A 13 -6.74 -2.85 -3.36
CA ASN A 13 -6.06 -1.94 -4.30
C ASN A 13 -4.78 -1.35 -3.68
N LEU A 14 -3.74 -2.16 -3.66
CA LEU A 14 -2.46 -1.80 -3.09
C LEU A 14 -1.46 -1.45 -4.19
N LEU A 15 -0.67 -0.43 -3.93
CA LEU A 15 0.53 -0.13 -4.69
C LEU A 15 1.72 -0.84 -4.06
N CYS A 16 2.40 -1.64 -4.88
CA CYS A 16 3.70 -2.20 -4.56
C CYS A 16 4.76 -1.11 -4.74
N CYS A 17 5.65 -0.96 -3.77
CA CYS A 17 6.81 -0.12 -3.94
C CYS A 17 7.85 -0.84 -4.83
N ASP A 18 8.33 -0.21 -5.91
CA ASP A 18 9.37 -0.83 -6.75
C ASP A 18 10.71 -1.04 -6.04
N ASN A 19 10.93 -0.33 -4.93
CA ASN A 19 12.17 -0.40 -4.15
C ASN A 19 12.06 -1.29 -2.90
N CYS A 20 10.86 -1.77 -2.53
CA CYS A 20 10.64 -2.51 -1.29
C CYS A 20 9.46 -3.49 -1.41
N PRO A 21 9.45 -4.63 -0.70
CA PRO A 21 8.33 -5.58 -0.72
C PRO A 21 7.08 -5.09 0.03
N ARG A 22 6.97 -3.77 0.27
CA ARG A 22 5.87 -3.17 1.04
C ARG A 22 4.79 -2.67 0.10
N THR A 23 3.55 -2.85 0.55
CA THR A 23 2.35 -2.44 -0.16
C THR A 23 1.54 -1.42 0.62
N TYR A 24 0.97 -0.46 -0.09
CA TYR A 24 0.26 0.66 0.50
C TYR A 24 -0.97 1.02 -0.33
N HIS A 25 -2.07 1.42 0.30
CA HIS A 25 -3.14 2.10 -0.42
C HIS A 25 -2.71 3.52 -0.78
N LEU A 26 -3.11 4.01 -1.96
CA LEU A 26 -2.97 5.42 -2.36
C LEU A 26 -3.48 6.39 -1.29
N GLN A 27 -4.57 6.01 -0.63
CA GLN A 27 -5.21 6.80 0.41
C GLN A 27 -4.54 6.68 1.79
N CYS A 28 -3.76 5.63 2.01
CA CYS A 28 -2.94 5.46 3.21
C CYS A 28 -1.57 6.13 3.10
N LEU A 29 -1.15 6.55 1.90
CA LEU A 29 0.06 7.35 1.70
C LEU A 29 -0.18 8.78 2.20
N ASN A 30 0.83 9.37 2.84
CA ASN A 30 0.80 10.75 3.31
C ASN A 30 1.99 11.53 2.72
N PRO A 31 1.77 12.55 1.88
CA PRO A 31 0.47 13.06 1.42
C PRO A 31 -0.25 12.07 0.49
N PRO A 32 -1.61 12.05 0.49
CA PRO A 32 -2.36 11.22 -0.45
C PRO A 32 -2.08 11.72 -1.87
N LEU A 33 -1.49 10.86 -2.70
CA LEU A 33 -1.31 11.11 -4.12
C LEU A 33 -2.70 11.19 -4.77
N LYS A 34 -3.08 12.40 -5.20
CA LYS A 34 -4.31 12.66 -5.96
C LYS A 34 -4.15 12.31 -7.43
#